data_AF-A0A7X9XEA2-F1
#
_entry.id   AF-A0A7X9XEA2-F1
#
_cell.length_a   1.000
_cell.length_b   1.000
_cell.length_c   1.000
_cell.angle_alpha   90.00
_cell.angle_beta   90.00
_cell.angle_gamma   90.00
#
_symmetry.space_group_name_H-M   'P 1'
#
loop_
_entity.id
_entity.type
_entity.pdbx_description
1 polymer ?
#
loop_
_entity_poly.entity_id
_entity_poly.type
_entity_poly.pdbx_seq_one_letter_code
_entity_poly.pdbx_strand_id
1 'polypeptide(L)' 'MCKLNIFDKLSLILVFIGSVNWGLIGLLDFNLVNFISLGIPIIERCIYVLVFVAALNLASLPFRCDLIDSDSYK' A
#
# COMPACT_ATOMS: atom_id res chain seq x y z
N MET A 1 10.58 15.71 -13.03
CA MET A 1 10.77 15.24 -11.64
C MET A 1 9.43 15.20 -10.96
N CYS A 2 8.94 14.01 -10.61
CA CYS A 2 7.65 13.91 -9.94
C CYS A 2 7.80 14.25 -8.46
N LYS A 3 7.01 15.21 -7.99
CA LYS A 3 7.04 15.64 -6.59
C LYS A 3 6.08 14.74 -5.80
N LEU A 4 6.64 13.81 -5.03
CA LEU A 4 5.85 12.98 -4.12
C LEU A 4 5.21 13.85 -3.05
N ASN A 5 3.87 13.81 -3.00
CA ASN A 5 3.11 14.51 -1.98
C ASN A 5 3.05 13.70 -0.68
N ILE A 6 2.55 14.33 0.38
CA ILE A 6 2.39 13.68 1.69
C ILE A 6 1.49 12.44 1.60
N PHE A 7 0.48 12.48 0.73
CA PHE A 7 -0.44 11.37 0.49
C PHE A 7 0.23 10.16 -0.15
N ASP A 8 1.20 10.38 -1.04
CA ASP A 8 1.95 9.29 -1.70
C ASP A 8 2.86 8.60 -0.68
N LYS A 9 3.52 9.39 0.17
CA LYS A 9 4.35 8.86 1.28
C LYS A 9 3.52 8.05 2.27
N LEU A 10 2.34 8.57 2.68
CA LEU A 10 1.41 7.83 3.54
C LEU A 10 0.93 6.54 2.87
N SER A 11 0.61 6.60 1.58
CA SER A 11 0.18 5.43 0.81
C SER A 11 1.27 4.35 0.79
N LEU A 12 2.53 4.75 0.59
CA LEU A 12 3.69 3.85 0.60
C LEU A 12 3.83 3.13 1.96
N ILE A 13 3.71 3.88 3.05
CA ILE A 13 3.77 3.31 4.41
C ILE A 13 2.61 2.32 4.63
N LEU A 14 1.38 2.68 4.26
CA LEU A 14 0.22 1.79 4.41
C LEU A 14 0.39 0.48 3.63
N VAL A 15 0.82 0.57 2.37
CA VAL A 15 1.04 -0.61 1.52
C VAL A 15 2.19 -1.47 2.03
N PHE A 16 3.23 -0.86 2.57
CA PHE A 16 4.34 -1.57 3.19
C PHE A 16 3.85 -2.40 4.39
N ILE A 17 3.06 -1.79 5.28
CA ILE A 17 2.46 -2.50 6.42
C ILE A 17 1.56 -3.66 5.95
N GLY A 18 0.75 -3.44 4.90
CA GLY A 18 -0.08 -4.48 4.29
C GLY A 18 0.74 -5.66 3.73
N SER A 19 1.86 -5.35 3.07
CA SER A 19 2.77 -6.36 2.51
C SER A 19 3.45 -7.18 3.60
N VAL A 20 3.85 -6.52 4.70
CA VAL A 20 4.37 -7.20 5.89
C VAL A 20 3.32 -8.12 6.50
N ASN A 21 2.06 -7.69 6.63
CA ASN A 21 0.97 -8.54 7.12
C ASN A 21 0.78 -9.79 6.26
N TRP A 22 0.76 -9.66 4.92
CA TRP A 22 0.63 -10.82 4.03
C TRP A 22 1.84 -11.75 4.06
N GLY A 23 3.05 -11.21 4.16
CA GLY A 23 4.26 -12.01 4.34
C GLY A 23 4.23 -12.80 5.65
N LEU A 24 3.71 -12.20 6.71
CA LEU A 24 3.59 -12.83 8.03
C LEU A 24 2.53 -13.94 8.05
N ILE A 25 1.41 -13.74 7.35
CA ILE A 25 0.41 -14.78 7.13
C ILE A 25 1.01 -15.94 6.32
N GLY A 26 1.76 -15.66 5.25
CA GLY A 26 2.33 -16.71 4.41
C GLY A 26 3.47 -17.51 5.05
N LEU A 27 4.24 -16.89 5.96
CA LEU A 27 5.39 -17.54 6.61
C LEU A 27 5.04 -18.19 7.96
N LEU A 28 4.17 -17.57 8.75
CA LEU A 28 3.92 -17.94 10.15
C LEU A 28 2.43 -18.13 10.48
N ASP A 29 1.53 -18.06 9.49
CA ASP A 29 0.07 -18.06 9.67
C ASP A 29 -0.43 -16.98 10.64
N PHE A 30 0.36 -15.93 10.86
CA PHE A 30 0.05 -14.86 11.81
C PHE A 30 -0.48 -13.63 11.09
N ASN A 31 -1.70 -13.23 11.43
CA ASN A 31 -2.35 -12.04 10.88
C ASN A 31 -2.20 -10.85 11.85
N LEU A 32 -1.29 -9.94 11.51
CA LEU A 32 -1.03 -8.70 12.27
C LEU A 32 -2.25 -7.78 12.29
N VAL A 33 -2.98 -7.69 11.18
CA VAL A 33 -4.19 -6.84 11.10
C VAL A 33 -5.28 -7.37 12.02
N ASN A 34 -5.47 -8.68 12.07
CA ASN A 34 -6.37 -9.35 13.03
C ASN A 34 -5.91 -9.17 14.49
N PHE A 35 -4.60 -9.25 14.73
CA PHE A 35 -4.04 -9.04 16.06
C PHE A 35 -4.31 -7.62 16.58
N ILE A 36 -4.18 -6.61 15.71
CA ILE A 36 -4.44 -5.20 16.06
C ILE A 36 -5.95 -4.90 16.13
N SER A 37 -6.76 -5.53 15.29
CA SER A 37 -8.22 -5.37 15.28
C SER A 37 -8.91 -6.04 16.47
N LEU A 38 -8.17 -6.78 17.32
CA LEU A 38 -8.69 -7.59 18.42
C LEU A 38 -9.73 -8.64 17.95
N GLY A 39 -9.62 -9.11 16.70
CA GLY A 39 -10.58 -10.04 16.10
C GLY A 39 -11.91 -9.42 15.68
N ILE A 40 -11.99 -8.09 15.58
CA ILE A 40 -13.20 -7.41 15.14
C ILE A 40 -13.23 -7.36 13.60
N PRO A 41 -14.12 -8.11 12.93
CA PRO A 41 -14.05 -8.31 11.47
C PRO A 41 -14.35 -7.03 10.68
N ILE A 42 -15.15 -6.11 11.22
CA ILE A 42 -15.45 -4.84 10.55
C ILE A 42 -14.21 -3.93 10.50
N ILE A 43 -13.39 -3.93 11.55
CA ILE A 43 -12.19 -3.09 11.65
C ILE A 43 -11.13 -3.60 10.67
N GLU A 44 -10.94 -4.92 10.59
CA GLU A 44 -10.03 -5.54 9.62
C GLU A 44 -10.39 -5.19 8.20
N ARG A 45 -11.68 -5.28 7.84
CA ARG A 45 -12.17 -4.91 6.52
C ARG A 45 -11.86 -3.46 6.19
N CYS A 46 -12.07 -2.54 7.15
CA CYS A 46 -11.72 -1.15 6.96
C CYS A 46 -10.21 -0.98 6.68
N ILE A 47 -9.35 -1.65 7.45
CA ILE A 47 -7.89 -1.59 7.26
C ILE A 47 -7.51 -2.12 5.87
N TYR A 48 -8.07 -3.25 5.43
CA TYR A 48 -7.78 -3.80 4.10
C TYR A 48 -8.24 -2.87 2.97
N VAL A 49 -9.40 -2.21 3.11
CA VAL A 49 -9.86 -1.22 2.12
C VAL A 49 -8.93 0.00 2.08
N LEU A 50 -8.47 0.48 3.24
CA LEU A 50 -7.50 1.58 3.33
C LEU A 50 -6.17 1.23 2.63
N VAL A 51 -5.64 0.02 2.87
CA VAL A 51 -4.44 -0.48 2.20
C VAL A 51 -4.66 -0.60 0.69
N PHE A 52 -5.83 -1.08 0.25
CA PHE A 52 -6.17 -1.18 -1.17
C PHE A 52 -6.21 0.19 -1.85
N VAL A 53 -6.86 1.19 -1.24
CA VAL A 53 -6.91 2.56 -1.78
C VAL A 53 -5.51 3.18 -1.84
N ALA A 54 -4.68 2.94 -0.82
CA ALA A 54 -3.28 3.37 -0.83
C ALA A 54 -2.48 2.73 -1.97
N ALA A 55 -2.68 1.43 -2.24
CA ALA A 55 -2.06 0.74 -3.37
C ALA A 55 -2.49 1.32 -4.71
N LEU A 56 -3.78 1.64 -4.88
CA LEU A 56 -4.28 2.30 -6.08
C LEU A 56 -3.66 3.69 -6.28
N ASN A 57 -3.48 4.47 -5.21
CA ASN A 57 -2.80 5.76 -5.30
C ASN A 57 -1.36 5.60 -5.81
N LEU A 58 -0.59 4.65 -5.26
CA LEU A 58 0.76 4.34 -5.73
C LEU A 58 0.78 3.82 -7.16
N ALA A 59 -0.16 2.95 -7.54
CA ALA A 59 -0.29 2.43 -8.89
C ALA A 59 -0.64 3.52 -9.92
N SER A 60 -1.26 4.62 -9.48
CA SER A 60 -1.52 5.80 -10.30
C SER A 60 -0.32 6.74 -10.48
N LEU A 61 0.74 6.58 -9.68
CA LEU A 61 1.97 7.37 -9.80
C LEU A 61 2.57 7.37 -11.22
N PRO A 62 2.78 6.25 -11.92
CA PRO A 62 3.33 6.27 -13.29
C PRO A 62 2.47 6.98 -14.33
N PHE A 63 1.19 7.22 -14.05
CA PHE A 63 0.30 8.00 -14.93
C PHE A 63 0.27 9.49 -14.56
N ARG A 64 0.53 9.82 -13.28
CA ARG A 64 0.61 11.21 -12.78
C ARG A 64 2.01 11.81 -12.96
N CYS A 65 3.00 10.95 -12.79
CA CYS A 65 4.39 11.20 -13.05
C CYS A 65 4.64 10.71 -14.46
N ASP A 66 4.92 11.62 -15.39
CA ASP A 66 5.29 11.34 -16.78
C ASP A 66 6.65 10.61 -16.84
N LEU A 67 6.73 9.41 -16.26
CA LEU A 67 7.90 8.56 -16.13
C LEU A 67 8.04 7.61 -17.32
N ILE A 68 7.02 7.56 -18.19
CA ILE A 68 7.00 6.70 -19.38
C ILE A 68 7.83 7.31 -20.52
N ASP A 69 8.21 8.60 -20.45
CA ASP A 69 8.96 9.26 -21.54
C ASP A 69 10.51 9.23 -21.38
N SER A 70 11.06 8.64 -20.30
CA SER A 70 12.51 8.72 -20.04
C SER A 70 13.38 7.58 -20.62
N ASP A 71 12.80 6.54 -21.21
CA ASP A 71 13.57 5.44 -21.85
C ASP A 71 13.61 5.51 -23.39
N SER A 72 13.03 6.54 -24.03
CA SER A 72 13.13 6.72 -25.49
C SER A 72 14.13 7.79 -25.95
N TYR A 73 14.90 8.39 -25.04
CA TYR A 73 16.00 9.29 -25.41
C TYR A 73 17.23 9.20 -24.50
N LYS A 74 17.84 8.01 -24.40
CA LYS A 74 19.30 7.85 -24.57
C LYS A 74 19.76 6.39 -24.57
#